data_AF-A0A836BSL2-F1
#
_entry.id   AF-A0A836BSL2-F1
#
_cell.length_a   1.000
_cell.length_b   1.000
_cell.length_c   1.000
_cell.angle_alpha   90.00
_cell.angle_beta   90.00
_cell.angle_gamma   90.00
#
_symmetry.space_group_name_H-M   'P 1'
#
loop_
_entity.id
_entity.type
_entity.pdbx_description
1 polymer ?
#
loop_
_entity_poly.entity_id
_entity_poly.type
_entity_poly.pdbx_seq_one_letter_code
_entity_poly.pdbx_strand_id
1 'polypeptide(L)'
;MLSGAGFAALALNGLKGPLAGLASQATRIIANELSGRTFTSLTGSGQARHDGQCACASCAQTRSFASSTAKLLSRRGMVVAEAKARLKPWTYTVGELGPSEVDIRVTHNGLCHTDLHMRDNDWGVSGFPFIPGHEVVGELVAVGSAVRGLRPGSRAGVGWISNSCRCCANCVRGEENICSQGYTGLIVAGNHGGFQDVCRVNADFAYPIPDGLASADAAPLLCAGITVYSPLRAHIRHPGAHVGVMGVGGLGHLALQYANKMGAEVTGLDVWSEKEAEAKSLGAHHFAVWGKGTERLKGAFDVLVNTSSADIPTPELMALLKVDGTLVQVGLPGGGAVMKVPLLDLVFNQKRVVGSIVGGRADMQEMLNFSAVHGVKPLLELMPMSKVNEAMQRVAEGKARYRIVLTSDWQ
;
A
#
# COMPACT_ATOMS: atom_id res chain seq x y z
N MET A 1 -23.07 5.50 -21.11
CA MET A 1 -22.17 4.51 -21.74
C MET A 1 -21.60 5.14 -23.00
N LEU A 2 -20.33 5.53 -22.97
CA LEU A 2 -19.56 5.98 -24.14
C LEU A 2 -18.24 5.20 -24.11
N SER A 3 -17.96 4.51 -25.21
CA SER A 3 -16.92 3.49 -25.36
C SER A 3 -15.54 4.09 -25.67
N GLY A 4 -14.54 3.67 -24.88
CA GLY A 4 -13.13 3.33 -25.14
C GLY A 4 -12.28 3.85 -26.31
N ALA A 5 -12.76 4.66 -27.26
CA ALA A 5 -11.98 5.05 -28.46
C ALA A 5 -11.59 6.55 -28.49
N GLY A 6 -12.06 7.36 -27.53
CA GLY A 6 -11.84 8.82 -27.53
C GLY A 6 -10.51 9.31 -26.93
N PHE A 7 -9.79 8.47 -26.17
CA PHE A 7 -8.59 8.91 -25.43
C PHE A 7 -7.27 8.77 -26.20
N ALA A 8 -7.24 8.01 -27.31
CA ALA A 8 -6.02 7.81 -28.10
C ALA A 8 -5.71 8.94 -29.09
N ALA A 9 -6.64 9.88 -29.31
CA ALA A 9 -6.51 10.91 -30.35
C ALA A 9 -5.84 12.22 -29.91
N LEU A 10 -5.56 12.43 -28.62
CA LEU A 10 -4.95 13.69 -28.14
C LEU A 10 -3.44 13.63 -27.84
N ALA A 11 -2.79 12.47 -27.99
CA ALA A 11 -1.38 12.29 -27.64
C ALA A 11 -0.40 12.30 -28.83
N LEU A 12 -0.79 12.81 -30.02
CA LEU A 12 0.05 12.74 -31.22
C LEU A 12 0.35 14.09 -31.91
N ASN A 13 -0.05 15.23 -31.35
CA ASN A 13 0.24 16.54 -31.96
C ASN A 13 1.62 17.14 -31.59
N GLY A 14 2.61 16.31 -31.25
CA GLY A 14 3.90 16.78 -30.72
C GLY A 14 5.18 16.32 -31.41
N LEU A 15 5.13 15.43 -32.42
CA LEU A 15 6.36 14.83 -32.96
C LEU A 15 6.52 15.12 -34.47
N LYS A 16 7.47 16.00 -34.81
CA LYS A 16 8.00 16.17 -36.17
C LYS A 16 9.36 15.46 -36.25
N GLY A 17 9.55 14.60 -37.25
CA GLY A 17 10.82 13.95 -37.55
C GLY A 17 10.67 12.58 -38.22
N PRO A 18 11.75 11.98 -38.75
CA PRO A 18 11.71 10.86 -39.69
C PRO A 18 11.27 9.51 -39.09
N LEU A 19 10.79 9.48 -37.85
CA LEU A 19 10.25 8.30 -37.18
C LEU A 19 8.75 8.04 -37.48
N ALA A 20 8.07 8.94 -38.22
CA ALA A 20 6.67 8.74 -38.63
C ALA A 20 6.46 7.59 -39.65
N GLY A 21 7.54 7.10 -40.29
CA GLY A 21 7.46 6.07 -41.33
C GLY A 21 7.38 4.63 -40.83
N LEU A 22 7.81 4.33 -39.59
CA LEU A 22 7.89 2.96 -39.07
C LEU A 22 6.62 2.52 -38.32
N ALA A 23 5.77 3.47 -37.90
CA ALA A 23 4.50 3.18 -37.23
C ALA A 23 3.34 2.82 -38.18
N SER A 24 3.50 3.00 -39.50
CA SER A 24 2.45 2.67 -40.49
C SER A 24 2.54 1.22 -41.01
N GLN A 25 3.70 0.56 -40.85
CA GLN A 25 3.93 -0.80 -41.35
C GLN A 25 3.56 -1.90 -40.34
N ALA A 26 3.59 -1.62 -39.03
CA ALA A 26 3.19 -2.56 -37.98
C ALA A 26 1.66 -2.74 -37.87
N THR A 27 0.87 -1.73 -38.23
CA THR A 27 -0.60 -1.76 -38.14
C THR A 27 -1.27 -2.56 -39.26
N ARG A 28 -0.55 -2.84 -40.36
CA ARG A 28 -1.07 -3.66 -41.48
C ARG A 28 -0.88 -5.16 -41.31
N ILE A 29 0.00 -5.62 -40.42
CA ILE A 29 0.25 -7.05 -40.20
C ILE A 29 -0.72 -7.63 -39.16
N ILE A 30 -1.16 -6.84 -38.17
CA ILE A 30 -2.08 -7.31 -37.11
C ILE A 30 -3.55 -7.35 -37.58
N ALA A 31 -3.92 -6.60 -38.62
CA ALA A 31 -5.31 -6.56 -39.13
C ALA A 31 -5.68 -7.76 -40.04
N ASN A 32 -4.72 -8.55 -40.52
CA ASN A 32 -4.97 -9.64 -41.47
C ASN A 32 -5.00 -11.05 -40.86
N GLU A 33 -4.68 -11.24 -39.58
CA GLU A 33 -4.74 -12.56 -38.92
C GLU A 33 -6.01 -12.80 -38.07
N LEU A 34 -6.95 -11.85 -38.03
CA LEU A 34 -8.20 -11.97 -37.26
C LEU A 34 -9.47 -12.14 -38.11
N SER A 35 -9.36 -12.31 -39.43
CA SER A 35 -10.51 -12.47 -40.35
C SER A 35 -10.80 -13.92 -40.76
N GLY A 36 -10.17 -14.92 -40.15
CA GLY A 36 -10.18 -16.31 -40.64
C GLY A 36 -10.64 -17.39 -39.67
N ARG A 37 -11.63 -17.15 -38.80
CA ARG A 37 -12.25 -18.23 -38.00
C ARG A 37 -13.77 -18.05 -37.85
N THR A 38 -14.51 -18.62 -38.78
CA THR A 38 -15.95 -18.83 -38.71
C THR A 38 -16.26 -20.04 -37.82
N PHE A 39 -16.98 -19.82 -36.71
CA PHE A 39 -17.65 -20.90 -35.98
C PHE A 39 -19.09 -21.00 -36.49
N THR A 40 -19.43 -22.16 -37.06
CA THR A 40 -20.77 -22.55 -37.49
C THR A 40 -21.68 -22.76 -36.29
N SER A 41 -22.79 -22.01 -36.21
CA SER A 41 -23.88 -22.26 -35.27
C SER A 41 -24.74 -23.40 -35.80
N LEU A 42 -24.75 -24.54 -35.10
CA LEU A 42 -25.75 -25.59 -35.31
C LEU A 42 -27.02 -25.22 -34.54
N THR A 43 -28.09 -25.00 -35.29
CA THR A 43 -29.48 -24.90 -34.82
C THR A 43 -29.99 -26.29 -34.46
N GLY A 44 -30.24 -26.52 -33.17
CA GLY A 44 -30.93 -27.70 -32.64
C GLY A 44 -32.32 -27.33 -32.14
N SER A 45 -33.33 -27.88 -32.78
CA SER A 45 -34.76 -27.70 -32.53
C SER A 45 -35.25 -28.42 -31.27
N GLY A 46 -36.16 -27.76 -30.56
CA GLY A 46 -37.38 -28.36 -29.97
C GLY A 46 -37.23 -29.26 -28.75
N GLN A 47 -37.65 -28.76 -27.58
CA GLN A 47 -38.92 -29.19 -26.97
C GLN A 47 -39.22 -28.38 -25.70
N ALA A 48 -40.37 -27.70 -25.73
CA ALA A 48 -40.97 -27.00 -24.61
C ALA A 48 -41.26 -27.99 -23.47
N ARG A 49 -40.92 -27.60 -22.23
CA ARG A 49 -41.46 -28.23 -21.03
C ARG A 49 -42.35 -27.21 -20.32
N HIS A 50 -43.54 -27.70 -20.01
CA HIS A 50 -44.67 -26.99 -19.44
C HIS A 50 -44.34 -26.21 -18.17
N ASP A 51 -44.72 -24.94 -18.18
CA ASP A 51 -44.87 -24.10 -17.00
C ASP A 51 -46.04 -24.61 -16.15
N GLY A 52 -45.72 -25.38 -15.11
CA GLY A 52 -46.63 -25.66 -14.01
C GLY A 52 -46.67 -24.48 -13.05
N GLN A 53 -47.68 -23.64 -13.20
CA GLN A 53 -48.04 -22.57 -12.26
C GLN A 53 -48.26 -23.16 -10.84
N CYS A 54 -47.36 -22.86 -9.93
CA CYS A 54 -47.65 -22.96 -8.50
C CYS A 54 -47.94 -21.54 -7.98
N ALA A 55 -49.22 -21.17 -8.00
CA ALA A 55 -49.73 -19.92 -7.47
C ALA A 55 -49.64 -19.94 -5.94
N CYS A 56 -48.59 -19.30 -5.39
CA CYS A 56 -48.50 -18.91 -3.99
C CYS A 56 -48.97 -17.45 -3.88
N ALA A 57 -50.20 -17.24 -3.37
CA ALA A 57 -50.84 -15.94 -3.21
C ALA A 57 -50.30 -15.11 -2.02
N SER A 58 -49.01 -15.22 -1.69
CA SER A 58 -48.38 -14.42 -0.61
C SER A 58 -47.11 -13.69 -1.03
N CYS A 59 -46.75 -13.65 -2.32
CA CYS A 59 -45.51 -13.03 -2.80
C CYS A 59 -45.70 -11.73 -3.61
N ALA A 60 -46.92 -11.17 -3.64
CA ALA A 60 -47.22 -9.90 -4.31
C ALA A 60 -47.28 -8.74 -3.30
N GLN A 61 -46.13 -8.39 -2.73
CA GLN A 61 -45.89 -7.02 -2.25
C GLN A 61 -44.63 -6.49 -2.93
N THR A 62 -44.76 -6.18 -4.21
CA THR A 62 -43.91 -5.20 -4.87
C THR A 62 -44.18 -3.84 -4.22
N ARG A 63 -43.50 -3.57 -3.10
CA ARG A 63 -43.37 -2.20 -2.60
C ARG A 63 -42.61 -1.41 -3.65
N SER A 64 -43.24 -0.39 -4.18
CA SER A 64 -42.55 0.64 -4.93
C SER A 64 -41.43 1.19 -4.04
N PHE A 65 -40.18 1.11 -4.52
CA PHE A 65 -39.09 1.86 -3.92
C PHE A 65 -39.33 3.33 -4.27
N ALA A 66 -40.13 4.00 -3.44
CA ALA A 66 -40.12 5.44 -3.35
C ALA A 66 -38.67 5.88 -3.09
N SER A 67 -38.18 6.81 -3.91
CA SER A 67 -36.90 7.48 -3.76
C SER A 67 -36.68 7.90 -2.30
N SER A 68 -35.83 7.17 -1.59
CA SER A 68 -35.30 7.62 -0.30
C SER A 68 -34.26 8.68 -0.60
N THR A 69 -34.52 9.91 -0.17
CA THR A 69 -33.50 10.94 -0.10
C THR A 69 -32.39 10.41 0.81
N ALA A 70 -31.21 10.13 0.24
CA ALA A 70 -30.11 9.55 0.99
C ALA A 70 -29.81 10.39 2.24
N LYS A 71 -29.77 9.77 3.43
CA LYS A 71 -29.40 10.47 4.66
C LYS A 71 -27.94 10.94 4.57
N LEU A 72 -27.74 12.23 4.34
CA LEU A 72 -26.42 12.85 4.37
C LEU A 72 -25.88 12.87 5.80
N LEU A 73 -24.66 12.37 6.00
CA LEU A 73 -23.96 12.39 7.28
C LEU A 73 -22.84 13.41 7.24
N SER A 74 -22.75 14.27 8.26
CA SER A 74 -21.66 15.22 8.40
C SER A 74 -20.39 14.50 8.89
N ARG A 75 -19.24 14.87 8.33
CA ARG A 75 -17.89 14.41 8.68
C ARG A 75 -16.98 15.60 8.96
N ARG A 76 -15.98 15.42 9.81
CA ARG A 76 -14.96 16.43 10.11
C ARG A 76 -13.58 15.87 9.86
N GLY A 77 -12.72 16.64 9.22
CA GLY A 77 -11.34 16.23 8.98
C GLY A 77 -10.38 17.38 8.74
N MET A 78 -9.11 17.04 8.58
CA MET A 78 -8.02 17.95 8.28
C MET A 78 -7.72 17.88 6.78
N VAL A 79 -8.17 18.89 6.02
CA VAL A 79 -8.10 18.90 4.56
C VAL A 79 -6.86 19.63 4.05
N VAL A 80 -6.31 19.15 2.94
CA VAL A 80 -5.37 19.87 2.09
C VAL A 80 -6.16 20.42 0.90
N ALA A 81 -6.25 21.74 0.78
CA ALA A 81 -7.06 22.40 -0.25
C ALA A 81 -6.34 22.51 -1.61
N GLU A 82 -5.02 22.56 -1.60
CA GLU A 82 -4.16 22.67 -2.78
C GLU A 82 -2.74 22.20 -2.44
N ALA A 83 -1.90 21.94 -3.44
CA ALA A 83 -0.56 21.43 -3.23
C ALA A 83 0.26 22.33 -2.29
N LYS A 84 0.98 21.71 -1.34
CA LYS A 84 1.82 22.36 -0.32
C LYS A 84 1.06 23.21 0.71
N ALA A 85 -0.26 23.28 0.65
CA ALA A 85 -1.04 23.99 1.64
C ALA A 85 -0.99 23.29 3.01
N ARG A 86 -1.02 24.09 4.07
CA ARG A 86 -1.21 23.58 5.44
C ARG A 86 -2.61 22.98 5.57
N LEU A 87 -2.72 21.93 6.39
CA LEU A 87 -3.98 21.27 6.65
C LEU A 87 -4.88 22.19 7.49
N LYS A 88 -6.17 22.25 7.16
CA LYS A 88 -7.17 23.05 7.87
C LYS A 88 -8.37 22.19 8.25
N PRO A 89 -9.08 22.49 9.35
CA PRO A 89 -10.34 21.84 9.65
C PRO A 89 -11.34 22.03 8.51
N TRP A 90 -12.06 20.96 8.17
CA TRP A 90 -13.07 20.94 7.13
C TRP A 90 -14.22 20.07 7.56
N THR A 91 -15.43 20.51 7.25
CA THR A 91 -16.67 19.75 7.46
C THR A 91 -17.30 19.51 6.10
N TYR A 92 -17.68 18.26 5.85
CA TYR A 92 -18.28 17.85 4.58
C TYR A 92 -19.35 16.80 4.82
N THR A 93 -20.16 16.52 3.80
CA THR A 93 -21.21 15.50 3.90
C THR A 93 -20.87 14.29 3.06
N VAL A 94 -21.21 13.11 3.58
CA VAL A 94 -21.15 11.84 2.85
C VAL A 94 -22.56 11.28 2.67
N GLY A 95 -22.74 10.48 1.62
CA GLY A 95 -24.00 9.76 1.38
C GLY A 95 -24.24 8.62 2.38
N GLU A 96 -25.29 7.86 2.12
CA GLU A 96 -25.59 6.63 2.87
C GLU A 96 -24.45 5.61 2.76
N LEU A 97 -24.33 4.76 3.78
CA LEU A 97 -23.35 3.68 3.79
C LEU A 97 -23.73 2.64 2.72
N GLY A 98 -22.82 2.39 1.79
CA GLY A 98 -22.98 1.36 0.76
C GLY A 98 -22.95 -0.06 1.35
N PRO A 99 -23.47 -1.05 0.60
CA PRO A 99 -23.61 -2.42 1.09
C PRO A 99 -22.28 -3.11 1.43
N SER A 100 -21.18 -2.73 0.77
CA SER A 100 -19.85 -3.30 0.98
C SER A 100 -18.89 -2.34 1.69
N GLU A 101 -19.42 -1.28 2.30
CA GLU A 101 -18.64 -0.26 2.97
C GLU A 101 -18.69 -0.42 4.49
N VAL A 102 -17.69 0.13 5.16
CA VAL A 102 -17.66 0.28 6.61
C VAL A 102 -17.28 1.71 6.98
N ASP A 103 -17.82 2.18 8.10
CA ASP A 103 -17.41 3.43 8.73
C ASP A 103 -16.53 3.10 9.94
N ILE A 104 -15.29 3.59 9.92
CA ILE A 104 -14.32 3.45 11.00
C ILE A 104 -14.25 4.78 11.74
N ARG A 105 -14.71 4.84 12.98
CA ARG A 105 -14.44 5.99 13.88
C ARG A 105 -12.96 5.97 14.22
N VAL A 106 -12.22 6.93 13.67
CA VAL A 106 -10.76 6.95 13.74
C VAL A 106 -10.33 7.29 15.16
N THR A 107 -9.47 6.43 15.72
CA THR A 107 -8.86 6.64 17.04
C THR A 107 -7.39 7.00 16.91
N HIS A 108 -6.70 6.36 15.95
CA HIS A 108 -5.28 6.52 15.71
C HIS A 108 -5.04 6.58 14.20
N ASN A 109 -4.08 7.39 13.77
CA ASN A 109 -3.57 7.38 12.41
C ASN A 109 -2.06 7.59 12.42
N GLY A 110 -1.31 6.69 11.82
CA GLY A 110 0.12 6.91 11.69
C GLY A 110 0.45 7.97 10.63
N LEU A 111 1.47 8.78 10.89
CA LEU A 111 1.92 9.82 9.98
C LEU A 111 3.17 9.34 9.23
N CYS A 112 3.05 9.22 7.91
CA CYS A 112 4.12 8.76 7.03
C CYS A 112 4.65 9.87 6.14
N HIS A 113 5.87 9.71 5.63
CA HIS A 113 6.44 10.63 4.64
C HIS A 113 5.61 10.67 3.35
N THR A 114 4.92 9.57 3.02
CA THR A 114 3.94 9.52 1.93
C THR A 114 2.83 10.57 2.09
N ASP A 115 2.37 10.89 3.30
CA ASP A 115 1.34 11.93 3.48
C ASP A 115 1.87 13.33 3.11
N LEU A 116 3.19 13.57 3.30
CA LEU A 116 3.85 14.81 2.87
C LEU A 116 3.96 14.85 1.34
N HIS A 117 4.42 13.76 0.71
CA HIS A 117 4.50 13.67 -0.76
C HIS A 117 3.14 13.87 -1.42
N MET A 118 2.06 13.34 -0.81
CA MET A 118 0.70 13.54 -1.29
C MET A 118 0.21 14.98 -1.09
N ARG A 119 0.48 15.60 0.08
CA ARG A 119 0.16 17.03 0.32
C ARG A 119 0.90 17.93 -0.68
N ASP A 120 2.16 17.64 -0.97
CA ASP A 120 3.02 18.47 -1.83
C ASP A 120 2.87 18.14 -3.32
N ASN A 121 2.15 17.06 -3.63
CA ASN A 121 1.92 16.50 -4.96
C ASN A 121 3.21 16.15 -5.71
N ASP A 122 4.22 15.64 -4.98
CA ASP A 122 5.54 15.31 -5.54
C ASP A 122 5.47 14.25 -6.64
N TRP A 123 4.44 13.41 -6.62
CA TRP A 123 4.21 12.35 -7.61
C TRP A 123 3.19 12.71 -8.69
N GLY A 124 2.54 13.88 -8.60
CA GLY A 124 1.56 14.32 -9.59
C GLY A 124 0.23 13.54 -9.58
N VAL A 125 -0.05 12.76 -8.54
CA VAL A 125 -1.24 11.89 -8.43
C VAL A 125 -2.27 12.35 -7.40
N SER A 126 -2.02 13.49 -6.74
CA SER A 126 -2.96 14.05 -5.76
C SER A 126 -4.11 14.79 -6.46
N GLY A 127 -5.34 14.50 -6.04
CA GLY A 127 -6.50 15.33 -6.35
C GLY A 127 -6.83 16.19 -5.13
N PHE A 128 -7.09 17.48 -5.34
CA PHE A 128 -7.45 18.41 -4.25
C PHE A 128 -8.91 18.89 -4.41
N PRO A 129 -9.63 19.19 -3.30
CA PRO A 129 -9.22 18.99 -1.92
C PRO A 129 -9.22 17.51 -1.51
N PHE A 130 -8.34 17.12 -0.58
CA PHE A 130 -8.38 15.77 0.01
C PHE A 130 -7.95 15.76 1.48
N ILE A 131 -8.27 14.67 2.18
CA ILE A 131 -7.86 14.43 3.58
C ILE A 131 -6.74 13.38 3.57
N PRO A 132 -5.54 13.67 4.11
CA PRO A 132 -4.45 12.69 4.18
C PRO A 132 -4.65 11.59 5.24
N GLY A 133 -3.64 10.72 5.41
CA GLY A 133 -3.61 9.65 6.42
C GLY A 133 -4.02 8.29 5.86
N HIS A 134 -3.06 7.37 5.74
CA HIS A 134 -3.28 6.03 5.17
C HIS A 134 -2.83 4.90 6.10
N GLU A 135 -2.79 5.18 7.40
CA GLU A 135 -2.42 4.26 8.46
C GLU A 135 -3.50 4.28 9.55
N VAL A 136 -4.75 4.07 9.12
CA VAL A 136 -5.94 4.35 9.94
C VAL A 136 -6.22 3.18 10.88
N VAL A 137 -6.48 3.45 12.16
CA VAL A 137 -7.01 2.47 13.11
C VAL A 137 -8.14 3.07 13.93
N GLY A 138 -9.21 2.30 14.10
CA GLY A 138 -10.37 2.76 14.84
C GLY A 138 -11.37 1.66 15.16
N GLU A 139 -12.54 2.11 15.60
CA GLU A 139 -13.67 1.24 15.90
C GLU A 139 -14.69 1.31 14.78
N LEU A 140 -15.20 0.16 14.33
CA LEU A 140 -16.29 0.10 13.38
C LEU A 140 -17.57 0.65 14.03
N VAL A 141 -18.13 1.72 13.46
CA VAL A 141 -19.40 2.32 13.95
C VAL A 141 -20.58 1.99 13.04
N ALA A 142 -20.33 1.63 11.78
CA ALA A 142 -21.35 1.12 10.87
C ALA A 142 -20.74 0.16 9.85
N VAL A 143 -21.55 -0.81 9.42
CA VAL A 143 -21.14 -1.87 8.50
C VAL A 143 -22.27 -2.10 7.49
N GLY A 144 -21.93 -2.14 6.20
CA GLY A 144 -22.89 -2.36 5.12
C GLY A 144 -23.51 -3.75 5.13
N SER A 145 -24.68 -3.88 4.50
CA SER A 145 -25.49 -5.11 4.54
C SER A 145 -24.86 -6.34 3.87
N ALA A 146 -23.94 -6.15 2.92
CA ALA A 146 -23.22 -7.21 2.24
C ALA A 146 -21.90 -7.61 2.93
N VAL A 147 -21.46 -6.84 3.94
CA VAL A 147 -20.21 -7.12 4.66
C VAL A 147 -20.35 -8.38 5.52
N ARG A 148 -19.27 -9.15 5.60
CA ARG A 148 -19.16 -10.37 6.40
C ARG A 148 -17.86 -10.29 7.23
N GLY A 149 -17.85 -10.93 8.40
CA GLY A 149 -16.66 -11.00 9.28
C GLY A 149 -16.36 -9.73 10.09
N LEU A 150 -16.88 -8.57 9.69
CA LEU A 150 -16.78 -7.31 10.43
C LEU A 150 -18.11 -6.96 11.10
N ARG A 151 -18.05 -6.36 12.30
CA ARG A 151 -19.23 -5.93 13.05
C ARG A 151 -18.96 -4.61 13.79
N PRO A 152 -19.98 -3.77 14.01
CA PRO A 152 -19.85 -2.58 14.85
C PRO A 152 -19.26 -2.92 16.23
N GLY A 153 -18.49 -1.98 16.81
CA GLY A 153 -17.77 -2.13 18.07
C GLY A 153 -16.43 -2.86 17.96
N SER A 154 -16.11 -3.51 16.83
CA SER A 154 -14.81 -4.17 16.65
C SER A 154 -13.75 -3.20 16.13
N ARG A 155 -12.47 -3.45 16.45
CA ARG A 155 -11.35 -2.66 15.93
C ARG A 155 -10.97 -3.10 14.53
N ALA A 156 -10.80 -2.12 13.64
CA ALA A 156 -10.31 -2.33 12.29
C ALA A 156 -9.34 -1.23 11.89
N GLY A 157 -8.47 -1.53 10.94
CA GLY A 157 -7.59 -0.56 10.32
C GLY A 157 -7.60 -0.65 8.80
N VAL A 158 -7.13 0.40 8.14
CA VAL A 158 -6.99 0.44 6.69
C VAL A 158 -5.66 1.11 6.33
N GLY A 159 -4.95 0.48 5.39
CA GLY A 159 -3.66 0.93 4.90
C GLY A 159 -3.76 1.78 3.63
N TRP A 160 -2.69 1.74 2.83
CA TRP A 160 -2.59 2.47 1.56
C TRP A 160 -3.66 2.11 0.52
N ILE A 161 -4.06 0.84 0.41
CA ILE A 161 -4.95 0.36 -0.65
C ILE A 161 -6.38 0.30 -0.12
N SER A 162 -7.31 0.89 -0.88
CA SER A 162 -8.74 0.94 -0.54
C SER A 162 -9.67 0.27 -1.56
N ASN A 163 -9.17 -0.02 -2.78
CA ASN A 163 -9.93 -0.82 -3.76
C ASN A 163 -9.04 -1.60 -4.75
N SER A 164 -9.58 -2.63 -5.42
CA SER A 164 -8.95 -3.26 -6.60
C SER A 164 -10.01 -3.96 -7.48
N CYS A 165 -9.62 -4.54 -8.62
CA CYS A 165 -10.57 -5.18 -9.55
C CYS A 165 -11.19 -6.50 -9.05
N ARG A 166 -10.57 -7.15 -8.06
CA ARG A 166 -10.98 -8.46 -7.48
C ARG A 166 -11.04 -9.66 -8.43
N CYS A 167 -10.76 -9.50 -9.72
CA CYS A 167 -10.92 -10.57 -10.70
C CYS A 167 -9.63 -10.95 -11.45
N CYS A 168 -8.60 -10.11 -11.44
CA CYS A 168 -7.33 -10.46 -12.10
C CYS A 168 -6.54 -11.51 -11.30
N ALA A 169 -5.61 -12.19 -11.97
CA ALA A 169 -4.81 -13.26 -11.37
C ALA A 169 -4.13 -12.83 -10.05
N ASN A 170 -3.56 -11.63 -9.99
CA ASN A 170 -2.92 -11.10 -8.77
C ASN A 170 -3.93 -10.89 -7.65
N CYS A 171 -5.12 -10.37 -7.97
CA CYS A 171 -6.16 -10.19 -6.97
C CYS A 171 -6.69 -11.50 -6.41
N VAL A 172 -6.84 -12.53 -7.26
CA VAL A 172 -7.29 -13.86 -6.82
C VAL A 172 -6.25 -14.53 -5.91
N ARG A 173 -4.97 -14.21 -6.07
CA ARG A 173 -3.89 -14.65 -5.16
C ARG A 173 -3.78 -13.84 -3.86
N GLY A 174 -4.61 -12.81 -3.68
CA GLY A 174 -4.52 -11.92 -2.52
C GLY A 174 -3.40 -10.89 -2.60
N GLU A 175 -2.92 -10.56 -3.81
CA GLU A 175 -1.85 -9.58 -4.10
C GLU A 175 -2.42 -8.33 -4.77
N GLU A 176 -3.38 -7.68 -4.11
CA GLU A 176 -4.12 -6.57 -4.72
C GLU A 176 -3.29 -5.29 -4.86
N ASN A 177 -2.17 -5.21 -4.15
CA ASN A 177 -1.13 -4.19 -4.30
C ASN A 177 -0.49 -4.14 -5.70
N ILE A 178 -0.54 -5.26 -6.44
CA ILE A 178 -0.03 -5.35 -7.80
C ILE A 178 -1.14 -5.75 -8.78
N CYS A 179 -2.39 -5.33 -8.51
CA CYS A 179 -3.51 -5.55 -9.40
C CYS A 179 -3.19 -5.14 -10.85
N SER A 180 -3.33 -6.07 -11.80
CA SER A 180 -2.99 -5.82 -13.22
C SER A 180 -3.96 -4.85 -13.91
N GLN A 181 -5.12 -4.60 -13.31
CA GLN A 181 -6.11 -3.61 -13.75
C GLN A 181 -6.03 -2.30 -12.93
N GLY A 182 -5.02 -2.17 -12.06
CA GLY A 182 -4.87 -1.05 -11.14
C GLY A 182 -5.59 -1.26 -9.81
N TYR A 183 -4.99 -0.73 -8.74
CA TYR A 183 -5.61 -0.61 -7.42
C TYR A 183 -6.00 0.85 -7.15
N THR A 184 -6.86 1.08 -6.17
CA THR A 184 -7.19 2.42 -5.67
C THR A 184 -6.45 2.68 -4.37
N GLY A 185 -5.70 3.77 -4.31
CA GLY A 185 -5.07 4.26 -3.07
C GLY A 185 -6.06 5.06 -2.22
N LEU A 186 -5.96 4.92 -0.90
CA LEU A 186 -6.84 5.55 0.08
C LEU A 186 -6.79 7.09 0.02
N ILE A 187 -5.61 7.66 -0.28
CA ILE A 187 -5.40 9.12 -0.34
C ILE A 187 -5.00 9.62 -1.73
N VAL A 188 -5.32 8.85 -2.78
CA VAL A 188 -4.98 9.15 -4.19
C VAL A 188 -6.18 9.75 -4.91
N ALA A 189 -5.96 10.60 -5.91
CA ALA A 189 -7.00 11.13 -6.80
C ALA A 189 -8.20 11.81 -6.09
N GLY A 190 -7.96 12.47 -4.95
CA GLY A 190 -9.00 13.19 -4.20
C GLY A 190 -9.69 12.37 -3.11
N ASN A 191 -9.37 11.08 -2.97
CA ASN A 191 -9.90 10.24 -1.92
C ASN A 191 -9.52 10.74 -0.52
N HIS A 192 -10.37 10.46 0.46
CA HIS A 192 -10.23 10.96 1.83
C HIS A 192 -9.74 9.85 2.77
N GLY A 193 -8.53 10.01 3.29
CA GLY A 193 -7.88 9.15 4.28
C GLY A 193 -8.33 9.44 5.71
N GLY A 194 -7.58 8.96 6.69
CA GLY A 194 -8.02 8.93 8.08
C GLY A 194 -7.66 10.13 8.95
N PHE A 195 -7.20 11.27 8.43
CA PHE A 195 -7.09 12.50 9.23
C PHE A 195 -8.47 13.16 9.46
N GLN A 196 -9.44 12.37 9.92
CA GLN A 196 -10.84 12.72 10.08
C GLN A 196 -11.48 11.96 11.25
N ASP A 197 -12.71 12.33 11.62
CA ASP A 197 -13.45 11.69 12.71
C ASP A 197 -13.93 10.29 12.35
N VAL A 198 -14.44 10.10 11.14
CA VAL A 198 -14.89 8.80 10.63
C VAL A 198 -14.41 8.59 9.20
N CYS A 199 -13.62 7.54 8.97
CA CYS A 199 -13.13 7.16 7.65
C CYS A 199 -14.00 6.03 7.07
N ARG A 200 -14.58 6.27 5.89
CA ARG A 200 -15.37 5.26 5.15
C ARG A 200 -14.50 4.54 4.15
N VAL A 201 -14.51 3.21 4.17
CA VAL A 201 -13.74 2.37 3.24
C VAL A 201 -14.50 1.13 2.81
N ASN A 202 -14.05 0.49 1.74
CA ASN A 202 -14.53 -0.82 1.35
C ASN A 202 -14.11 -1.87 2.39
N ALA A 203 -15.07 -2.69 2.82
CA ALA A 203 -14.90 -3.65 3.91
C ALA A 203 -13.78 -4.67 3.67
N ASP A 204 -13.52 -5.04 2.42
CA ASP A 204 -12.47 -5.99 2.10
C ASP A 204 -11.06 -5.47 2.43
N PHE A 205 -10.87 -4.15 2.53
CA PHE A 205 -9.60 -3.50 2.88
C PHE A 205 -9.60 -2.96 4.31
N ALA A 206 -10.63 -3.25 5.09
CA ALA A 206 -10.66 -3.01 6.52
C ALA A 206 -10.18 -4.27 7.26
N TYR A 207 -8.97 -4.20 7.80
CA TYR A 207 -8.29 -5.31 8.45
C TYR A 207 -8.62 -5.36 9.94
N PRO A 208 -9.16 -6.48 10.47
CA PRO A 208 -9.30 -6.69 11.91
C PRO A 208 -7.97 -6.50 12.64
N ILE A 209 -7.98 -5.67 13.70
CA ILE A 209 -6.80 -5.46 14.54
C ILE A 209 -6.79 -6.50 15.68
N PRO A 210 -5.77 -7.38 15.78
CA PRO A 210 -5.71 -8.40 16.82
C PRO A 210 -5.70 -7.82 18.24
N ASP A 211 -6.33 -8.50 19.19
CA ASP A 211 -6.45 -8.05 20.60
C ASP A 211 -5.09 -7.80 21.27
N GLY A 212 -4.08 -8.62 20.95
CA GLY A 212 -2.70 -8.46 21.44
C GLY A 212 -1.92 -7.28 20.86
N LEU A 213 -2.50 -6.52 19.94
CA LEU A 213 -1.87 -5.38 19.27
C LEU A 213 -2.60 -4.08 19.62
N ALA A 214 -1.89 -3.15 20.26
CA ALA A 214 -2.44 -1.85 20.61
C ALA A 214 -2.74 -1.04 19.35
N SER A 215 -3.80 -0.21 19.37
CA SER A 215 -4.23 0.56 18.21
C SER A 215 -3.16 1.55 17.72
N ALA A 216 -2.41 2.16 18.65
CA ALA A 216 -1.30 3.04 18.33
C ALA A 216 -0.16 2.31 17.62
N ASP A 217 0.16 1.08 18.07
CA ASP A 217 1.20 0.24 17.46
C ASP A 217 0.77 -0.27 16.09
N ALA A 218 -0.50 -0.66 15.94
CA ALA A 218 -1.05 -1.19 14.69
C ALA A 218 -1.03 -0.19 13.54
N ALA A 219 -1.24 1.10 13.82
CA ALA A 219 -1.39 2.12 12.79
C ALA A 219 -0.17 2.17 11.83
N PRO A 220 1.09 2.36 12.29
CA PRO A 220 2.25 2.31 11.40
C PRO A 220 2.48 0.98 10.69
N LEU A 221 1.98 -0.13 11.23
CA LEU A 221 2.16 -1.42 10.60
C LEU A 221 1.39 -1.54 9.28
N LEU A 222 0.27 -0.82 9.13
CA LEU A 222 -0.56 -0.80 7.92
C LEU A 222 0.12 -0.18 6.68
N CYS A 223 1.28 0.46 6.86
CA CYS A 223 2.14 0.93 5.77
C CYS A 223 3.59 0.48 5.97
N ALA A 224 4.29 1.02 6.98
CA ALA A 224 5.70 0.74 7.20
C ALA A 224 5.93 -0.75 7.52
N GLY A 225 5.06 -1.34 8.36
CA GLY A 225 5.16 -2.75 8.72
C GLY A 225 5.00 -3.67 7.53
N ILE A 226 3.88 -3.56 6.80
CA ILE A 226 3.61 -4.42 5.64
C ILE A 226 4.68 -4.26 4.53
N THR A 227 5.17 -3.04 4.32
CA THR A 227 6.17 -2.74 3.28
C THR A 227 7.48 -3.50 3.48
N VAL A 228 7.89 -3.74 4.72
CA VAL A 228 9.09 -4.54 5.02
C VAL A 228 8.75 -6.00 5.28
N TYR A 229 7.57 -6.30 5.83
CA TYR A 229 7.14 -7.68 6.10
C TYR A 229 7.00 -8.50 4.82
N SER A 230 6.25 -8.02 3.83
CA SER A 230 5.96 -8.77 2.60
C SER A 230 7.22 -9.24 1.87
N PRO A 231 8.22 -8.36 1.57
CA PRO A 231 9.44 -8.83 0.92
C PRO A 231 10.34 -9.67 1.83
N LEU A 232 10.39 -9.43 3.14
CA LEU A 232 11.14 -10.31 4.06
C LEU A 232 10.56 -11.73 4.05
N ARG A 233 9.23 -11.83 4.16
CA ARG A 233 8.48 -13.10 4.07
C ARG A 233 8.68 -13.80 2.73
N ALA A 234 8.82 -13.05 1.63
CA ALA A 234 9.05 -13.61 0.29
C ALA A 234 10.50 -14.06 0.04
N HIS A 235 11.48 -13.45 0.71
CA HIS A 235 12.90 -13.62 0.36
C HIS A 235 13.77 -14.25 1.46
N ILE A 236 13.33 -14.31 2.71
CA ILE A 236 13.96 -15.15 3.74
C ILE A 236 13.54 -16.60 3.48
N ARG A 237 14.44 -17.35 2.83
CA ARG A 237 14.15 -18.73 2.37
C ARG A 237 14.45 -19.82 3.38
N HIS A 238 15.24 -19.51 4.41
CA HIS A 238 15.61 -20.47 5.45
C HIS A 238 15.95 -19.74 6.76
N PRO A 239 15.79 -20.40 7.92
CA PRO A 239 16.35 -19.91 9.18
C PRO A 239 17.85 -19.66 9.08
N GLY A 240 18.35 -18.65 9.80
CA GLY A 240 19.75 -18.24 9.77
C GLY A 240 20.18 -17.54 8.48
N ALA A 241 19.27 -17.25 7.54
CA ALA A 241 19.58 -16.37 6.42
C ALA A 241 20.11 -15.03 6.95
N HIS A 242 21.17 -14.51 6.33
CA HIS A 242 21.79 -13.26 6.74
C HIS A 242 21.11 -12.09 6.04
N VAL A 243 20.38 -11.29 6.81
CA VAL A 243 19.61 -10.13 6.35
C VAL A 243 20.35 -8.84 6.71
N GLY A 244 20.69 -8.05 5.70
CA GLY A 244 21.12 -6.67 5.86
C GLY A 244 19.92 -5.72 5.79
N VAL A 245 19.86 -4.74 6.69
CA VAL A 245 18.86 -3.65 6.64
C VAL A 245 19.59 -2.32 6.47
N MET A 246 19.47 -1.73 5.29
CA MET A 246 20.07 -0.43 4.98
C MET A 246 19.12 0.72 5.35
N GLY A 247 19.60 1.59 6.25
CA GLY A 247 18.86 2.67 6.89
C GLY A 247 18.06 2.17 8.10
N VAL A 248 18.40 2.61 9.31
CA VAL A 248 17.62 2.32 10.53
C VAL A 248 16.73 3.52 10.82
N GLY A 249 15.60 3.59 10.10
CA GLY A 249 14.59 4.65 10.20
C GLY A 249 13.19 4.08 10.44
N GLY A 250 12.15 4.79 9.96
CA GLY A 250 10.75 4.39 10.12
C GLY A 250 10.41 2.99 9.56
N LEU A 251 11.01 2.58 8.44
CA LEU A 251 10.88 1.22 7.91
C LEU A 251 11.94 0.28 8.51
N GLY A 252 13.20 0.73 8.54
CA GLY A 252 14.33 -0.09 8.98
C GLY A 252 14.19 -0.69 10.38
N HIS A 253 13.70 0.09 11.36
CA HIS A 253 13.53 -0.43 12.72
C HIS A 253 12.49 -1.56 12.83
N LEU A 254 11.49 -1.59 11.93
CA LEU A 254 10.54 -2.69 11.80
C LEU A 254 11.16 -3.86 11.03
N ALA A 255 11.94 -3.58 9.98
CA ALA A 255 12.63 -4.63 9.21
C ALA A 255 13.60 -5.44 10.08
N LEU A 256 14.34 -4.78 10.99
CA LEU A 256 15.20 -5.44 11.97
C LEU A 256 14.40 -6.43 12.84
N GLN A 257 13.28 -5.96 13.39
CA GLN A 257 12.41 -6.78 14.25
C GLN A 257 11.82 -7.96 13.48
N TYR A 258 11.22 -7.73 12.30
CA TYR A 258 10.62 -8.82 11.52
C TYR A 258 11.66 -9.85 11.08
N ALA A 259 12.80 -9.43 10.53
CA ALA A 259 13.84 -10.36 10.11
C ALA A 259 14.32 -11.21 11.29
N ASN A 260 14.56 -10.60 12.46
CA ASN A 260 14.96 -11.31 13.67
C ASN A 260 13.90 -12.34 14.10
N LYS A 261 12.61 -11.94 14.16
CA LYS A 261 11.51 -12.82 14.55
C LYS A 261 11.19 -13.91 13.51
N MET A 262 11.59 -13.72 12.25
CA MET A 262 11.59 -14.74 11.20
C MET A 262 12.79 -15.70 11.27
N GLY A 263 13.67 -15.53 12.26
CA GLY A 263 14.81 -16.42 12.49
C GLY A 263 16.04 -16.10 11.65
N ALA A 264 16.13 -14.90 11.07
CA ALA A 264 17.32 -14.45 10.34
C ALA A 264 18.45 -14.01 11.29
N GLU A 265 19.69 -14.11 10.82
CA GLU A 265 20.80 -13.32 11.35
C GLU A 265 20.70 -11.91 10.75
N VAL A 266 20.82 -10.87 11.56
CA VAL A 266 20.43 -9.51 11.14
C VAL A 266 21.56 -8.53 11.35
N THR A 267 21.93 -7.79 10.31
CA THR A 267 22.87 -6.66 10.38
C THR A 267 22.17 -5.35 10.04
N GLY A 268 22.18 -4.40 10.97
CA GLY A 268 21.78 -3.02 10.69
C GLY A 268 22.90 -2.23 10.01
N LEU A 269 22.58 -1.46 8.97
CA LEU A 269 23.50 -0.60 8.26
C LEU A 269 22.97 0.83 8.28
N ASP A 270 23.73 1.78 8.82
CA ASP A 270 23.34 3.20 8.85
C ASP A 270 24.58 4.09 8.83
N VAL A 271 24.45 5.35 8.43
CA VAL A 271 25.57 6.32 8.45
C VAL A 271 25.86 6.82 9.87
N TRP A 272 24.90 6.70 10.79
CA TRP A 272 24.97 7.21 12.16
C TRP A 272 25.39 6.11 13.14
N SER A 273 26.63 6.17 13.64
CA SER A 273 27.18 5.17 14.57
C SER A 273 26.41 5.07 15.88
N GLU A 274 25.82 6.16 16.33
CA GLU A 274 25.03 6.24 17.57
C GLU A 274 23.77 5.36 17.56
N LYS A 275 23.32 4.90 16.38
CA LYS A 275 22.18 3.99 16.26
C LYS A 275 22.52 2.53 16.56
N GLU A 276 23.78 2.16 16.81
CA GLU A 276 24.17 0.77 17.05
C GLU A 276 23.40 0.13 18.21
N ALA A 277 23.38 0.79 19.37
CA ALA A 277 22.73 0.24 20.56
C ALA A 277 21.21 0.08 20.36
N GLU A 278 20.59 1.04 19.68
CA GLU A 278 19.17 1.02 19.32
C GLU A 278 18.86 -0.06 18.29
N ALA A 279 19.67 -0.19 17.23
CA ALA A 279 19.52 -1.26 16.24
C ALA A 279 19.61 -2.64 16.88
N LYS A 280 20.54 -2.84 17.84
CA LYS A 280 20.67 -4.10 18.58
C LYS A 280 19.47 -4.38 19.48
N SER A 281 18.94 -3.37 20.18
CA SER A 281 17.73 -3.55 20.99
C SER A 281 16.49 -3.86 20.14
N LEU A 282 16.50 -3.45 18.87
CA LEU A 282 15.46 -3.73 17.87
C LEU A 282 15.65 -5.07 17.11
N GLY A 283 16.64 -5.90 17.50
CA GLY A 283 16.83 -7.25 16.95
C GLY A 283 17.98 -7.40 15.96
N ALA A 284 18.79 -6.36 15.72
CA ALA A 284 20.04 -6.53 15.01
C ALA A 284 21.04 -7.34 15.85
N HIS A 285 21.67 -8.34 15.24
CA HIS A 285 22.80 -9.07 15.85
C HIS A 285 24.09 -8.27 15.67
N HIS A 286 24.24 -7.64 14.50
CA HIS A 286 25.40 -6.84 14.13
C HIS A 286 24.98 -5.44 13.67
N PHE A 287 25.94 -4.53 13.70
CA PHE A 287 25.77 -3.19 13.15
C PHE A 287 27.04 -2.78 12.40
N ALA A 288 26.89 -2.05 11.31
CA ALA A 288 28.01 -1.41 10.63
C ALA A 288 27.65 -0.02 10.13
N VAL A 289 28.63 0.87 10.22
CA VAL A 289 28.51 2.24 9.72
C VAL A 289 28.68 2.24 8.21
N TRP A 290 27.66 2.67 7.47
CA TRP A 290 27.73 2.79 6.02
C TRP A 290 28.84 3.76 5.59
N GLY A 291 29.62 3.38 4.59
CA GLY A 291 30.81 4.13 4.15
C GLY A 291 32.05 3.98 5.03
N LYS A 292 31.98 3.26 6.17
CA LYS A 292 33.14 2.98 7.04
C LYS A 292 33.25 1.49 7.37
N GLY A 293 34.19 0.81 6.70
CA GLY A 293 34.47 -0.61 6.98
C GLY A 293 33.42 -1.58 6.45
N THR A 294 32.59 -1.16 5.48
CA THR A 294 31.63 -2.00 4.75
C THR A 294 32.30 -3.03 3.84
N GLU A 295 33.59 -2.85 3.55
CA GLU A 295 34.44 -3.80 2.81
C GLU A 295 34.39 -5.23 3.37
N ARG A 296 34.32 -5.37 4.70
CA ARG A 296 34.22 -6.68 5.37
C ARG A 296 32.87 -7.38 5.19
N LEU A 297 31.87 -6.65 4.69
CA LEU A 297 30.51 -7.14 4.48
C LEU A 297 30.23 -7.49 3.01
N LYS A 298 31.25 -7.42 2.14
CA LYS A 298 31.13 -7.88 0.75
C LYS A 298 30.74 -9.35 0.73
N GLY A 299 29.68 -9.69 0.00
CA GLY A 299 29.17 -11.06 -0.08
C GLY A 299 28.59 -11.60 1.22
N ALA A 300 28.11 -10.76 2.14
CA ALA A 300 27.60 -11.20 3.44
C ALA A 300 26.12 -11.57 3.43
N PHE A 301 25.28 -10.91 2.62
CA PHE A 301 23.83 -10.99 2.80
C PHE A 301 23.12 -11.89 1.79
N ASP A 302 22.23 -12.74 2.29
CA ASP A 302 21.25 -13.48 1.50
C ASP A 302 20.13 -12.54 1.03
N VAL A 303 19.74 -11.59 1.90
CA VAL A 303 18.77 -10.53 1.58
C VAL A 303 19.30 -9.19 2.09
N LEU A 304 19.28 -8.16 1.25
CA LEU A 304 19.53 -6.77 1.64
C LEU A 304 18.27 -5.95 1.42
N VAL A 305 17.64 -5.47 2.48
CA VAL A 305 16.47 -4.57 2.39
C VAL A 305 16.95 -3.12 2.47
N ASN A 306 16.85 -2.40 1.35
CA ASN A 306 17.17 -0.98 1.29
C ASN A 306 15.96 -0.12 1.62
N THR A 307 15.96 0.45 2.83
CA THR A 307 14.93 1.38 3.32
C THR A 307 15.37 2.84 3.27
N SER A 308 16.60 3.11 2.82
CA SER A 308 17.14 4.46 2.71
C SER A 308 16.45 5.24 1.60
N SER A 309 16.14 6.51 1.87
CA SER A 309 15.72 7.49 0.87
C SER A 309 16.89 8.20 0.18
N ALA A 310 18.13 7.84 0.51
CA ALA A 310 19.32 8.34 -0.18
C ALA A 310 19.54 7.58 -1.50
N ASP A 311 20.05 8.27 -2.51
CA ASP A 311 20.46 7.67 -3.79
C ASP A 311 21.80 6.95 -3.63
N ILE A 312 21.75 5.73 -3.10
CA ILE A 312 22.93 4.87 -2.89
C ILE A 312 23.22 4.13 -4.20
N PRO A 313 24.47 4.18 -4.72
CA PRO A 313 24.83 3.47 -5.93
C PRO A 313 24.51 1.97 -5.85
N THR A 314 23.70 1.49 -6.80
CA THR A 314 23.30 0.07 -6.88
C THR A 314 24.47 -0.92 -6.86
N PRO A 315 25.62 -0.67 -7.52
CA PRO A 315 26.78 -1.56 -7.43
C PRO A 315 27.31 -1.73 -6.00
N GLU A 316 27.25 -0.69 -5.16
CA GLU A 316 27.70 -0.77 -3.77
C GLU A 316 26.77 -1.64 -2.92
N LEU A 317 25.45 -1.51 -3.12
CA LEU A 317 24.47 -2.37 -2.46
C LEU A 317 24.61 -3.83 -2.91
N MET A 318 24.77 -4.05 -4.22
CA MET A 318 24.93 -5.40 -4.77
C MET A 318 26.23 -6.08 -4.34
N ALA A 319 27.30 -5.32 -4.09
CA ALA A 319 28.56 -5.88 -3.59
C ALA A 319 28.41 -6.55 -2.21
N LEU A 320 27.40 -6.17 -1.41
CA LEU A 320 27.13 -6.77 -0.11
C LEU A 320 26.38 -8.11 -0.20
N LEU A 321 25.79 -8.43 -1.36
CA LEU A 321 25.03 -9.66 -1.56
C LEU A 321 25.94 -10.85 -1.81
N LYS A 322 25.58 -11.98 -1.20
CA LYS A 322 26.07 -13.32 -1.58
C LYS A 322 25.72 -13.66 -3.03
N VAL A 323 26.34 -14.72 -3.53
CA VAL A 323 25.81 -15.45 -4.71
C VAL A 323 24.38 -15.89 -4.40
N ASP A 324 23.49 -15.76 -5.37
CA ASP A 324 22.03 -15.98 -5.23
C ASP A 324 21.31 -14.98 -4.28
N GLY A 325 21.99 -13.94 -3.81
CA GLY A 325 21.43 -12.95 -2.90
C GLY A 325 20.40 -12.00 -3.55
N THR A 326 19.52 -11.42 -2.73
CA THR A 326 18.45 -10.53 -3.18
C THR A 326 18.55 -9.13 -2.56
N LEU A 327 18.69 -8.11 -3.40
CA LEU A 327 18.49 -6.70 -3.02
C LEU A 327 17.01 -6.34 -3.18
N VAL A 328 16.36 -6.01 -2.06
CA VAL A 328 14.98 -5.52 -2.00
C VAL A 328 15.02 -3.99 -1.85
N GLN A 329 14.53 -3.28 -2.86
CA GLN A 329 14.38 -1.83 -2.85
C GLN A 329 12.97 -1.45 -2.38
N VAL A 330 12.87 -0.79 -1.23
CA VAL A 330 11.61 -0.20 -0.72
C VAL A 330 11.74 1.29 -0.42
N GLY A 331 12.94 1.77 -0.11
CA GLY A 331 13.23 3.19 -0.07
C GLY A 331 13.10 3.81 -1.47
N LEU A 332 12.55 5.01 -1.55
CA LEU A 332 12.43 5.75 -2.81
C LEU A 332 13.13 7.10 -2.66
N PRO A 333 14.33 7.27 -3.22
CA PRO A 333 14.93 8.59 -3.34
C PRO A 333 14.06 9.48 -4.23
N GLY A 334 13.88 10.75 -3.84
CA GLY A 334 13.14 11.72 -4.63
C GLY A 334 13.81 12.04 -5.97
N GLY A 335 13.11 12.77 -6.85
CA GLY A 335 13.73 13.37 -8.05
C GLY A 335 13.93 12.43 -9.25
N GLY A 336 13.23 11.29 -9.30
CA GLY A 336 13.28 10.38 -10.47
C GLY A 336 14.52 9.47 -10.49
N ALA A 337 14.99 9.06 -9.31
CA ALA A 337 16.17 8.20 -9.17
C ALA A 337 16.06 6.89 -9.98
N VAL A 338 17.19 6.44 -10.52
CA VAL A 338 17.29 5.25 -11.37
C VAL A 338 18.42 4.36 -10.86
N MET A 339 18.12 3.07 -10.68
CA MET A 339 19.13 2.06 -10.32
C MET A 339 19.93 1.62 -11.55
N LYS A 340 21.26 1.75 -11.48
CA LYS A 340 22.18 1.27 -12.52
C LYS A 340 22.75 -0.10 -12.12
N VAL A 341 22.19 -1.16 -12.70
CA VAL A 341 22.51 -2.55 -12.31
C VAL A 341 23.72 -3.08 -13.10
N PRO A 342 24.81 -3.51 -12.44
CA PRO A 342 25.95 -4.15 -13.10
C PRO A 342 25.58 -5.56 -13.58
N LEU A 343 25.40 -5.73 -14.90
CA LEU A 343 24.91 -6.98 -15.48
C LEU A 343 25.82 -8.19 -15.27
N LEU A 344 27.16 -7.99 -15.25
CA LEU A 344 28.09 -9.10 -15.00
C LEU A 344 27.91 -9.64 -13.57
N ASP A 345 27.83 -8.76 -12.57
CA ASP A 345 27.59 -9.17 -11.19
C ASP A 345 26.19 -9.77 -11.00
N LEU A 346 25.18 -9.23 -11.68
CA LEU A 346 23.83 -9.77 -11.65
C LEU A 346 23.77 -11.22 -12.21
N VAL A 347 24.30 -11.43 -13.42
CA VAL A 347 24.17 -12.70 -14.15
C VAL A 347 25.08 -13.78 -13.58
N PHE A 348 26.37 -13.48 -13.41
CA PHE A 348 27.35 -14.50 -13.02
C PHE A 348 27.26 -14.90 -11.54
N ASN A 349 26.71 -14.03 -10.68
CA ASN A 349 26.44 -14.37 -9.27
C ASN A 349 24.95 -14.67 -8.99
N GLN A 350 24.11 -14.77 -10.03
CA GLN A 350 22.67 -15.06 -9.92
C GLN A 350 21.93 -14.16 -8.93
N LYS A 351 22.37 -12.91 -8.79
CA LYS A 351 21.77 -11.95 -7.85
C LYS A 351 20.42 -11.49 -8.35
N ARG A 352 19.59 -10.99 -7.43
CA ARG A 352 18.27 -10.41 -7.73
C ARG A 352 18.23 -8.97 -7.26
N VAL A 353 17.63 -8.11 -8.07
CA VAL A 353 17.25 -6.75 -7.68
C VAL A 353 15.74 -6.65 -7.87
N VAL A 354 15.02 -6.44 -6.77
CA VAL A 354 13.55 -6.43 -6.75
C VAL A 354 13.05 -5.17 -6.07
N GLY A 355 11.90 -4.66 -6.52
CA GLY A 355 11.12 -3.67 -5.79
C GLY A 355 10.00 -4.34 -5.02
N SER A 356 9.55 -3.71 -3.93
CA SER A 356 8.33 -4.13 -3.23
C SER A 356 7.46 -2.92 -2.93
N ILE A 357 6.14 -3.08 -3.11
CA ILE A 357 5.15 -2.05 -2.83
C ILE A 357 4.10 -2.61 -1.88
N VAL A 358 4.10 -2.09 -0.64
CA VAL A 358 3.20 -2.49 0.44
C VAL A 358 3.04 -4.02 0.52
N GLY A 359 1.82 -4.53 0.70
CA GLY A 359 1.47 -5.94 0.57
C GLY A 359 0.00 -6.09 0.23
N GLY A 360 -0.38 -7.28 -0.23
CA GLY A 360 -1.77 -7.61 -0.49
C GLY A 360 -2.57 -7.87 0.78
N ARG A 361 -3.86 -8.18 0.66
CA ARG A 361 -4.73 -8.36 1.83
C ARG A 361 -4.32 -9.54 2.71
N ALA A 362 -3.86 -10.62 2.08
CA ALA A 362 -3.41 -11.82 2.80
C ALA A 362 -2.17 -11.50 3.66
N ASP A 363 -1.15 -10.90 3.06
CA ASP A 363 0.07 -10.48 3.76
C ASP A 363 -0.22 -9.47 4.87
N MET A 364 -1.17 -8.55 4.66
CA MET A 364 -1.54 -7.56 5.68
C MET A 364 -2.07 -8.22 6.94
N GLN A 365 -3.02 -9.16 6.80
CA GLN A 365 -3.59 -9.84 7.95
C GLN A 365 -2.57 -10.77 8.61
N GLU A 366 -1.76 -11.48 7.81
CA GLU A 366 -0.66 -12.31 8.30
C GLU A 366 0.32 -11.47 9.14
N MET A 367 0.74 -10.31 8.63
CA MET A 367 1.65 -9.40 9.30
C MET A 367 1.10 -8.86 10.63
N LEU A 368 -0.18 -8.46 10.67
CA LEU A 368 -0.82 -7.98 11.91
C LEU A 368 -0.86 -9.09 12.97
N ASN A 369 -1.20 -10.31 12.56
CA ASN A 369 -1.21 -11.47 13.45
C ASN A 369 0.20 -11.82 13.93
N PHE A 370 1.18 -11.83 13.02
CA PHE A 370 2.59 -12.07 13.33
C PHE A 370 3.09 -11.05 14.36
N SER A 371 2.77 -9.78 14.16
CA SER A 371 3.15 -8.69 15.06
C SER A 371 2.56 -8.85 16.46
N ALA A 372 1.29 -9.24 16.54
CA ALA A 372 0.61 -9.51 17.81
C ALA A 372 1.23 -10.70 18.55
N VAL A 373 1.61 -11.77 17.84
CA VAL A 373 2.19 -12.99 18.43
C VAL A 373 3.65 -12.77 18.86
N HIS A 374 4.44 -12.09 18.04
CA HIS A 374 5.89 -11.96 18.24
C HIS A 374 6.29 -10.64 18.94
N GLY A 375 5.33 -9.77 19.23
CA GLY A 375 5.56 -8.49 19.89
C GLY A 375 6.32 -7.48 19.03
N VAL A 376 6.18 -7.55 17.70
CA VAL A 376 6.77 -6.55 16.80
C VAL A 376 5.94 -5.28 16.91
N LYS A 377 6.59 -4.17 17.27
CA LYS A 377 5.93 -2.88 17.42
C LYS A 377 6.82 -1.72 16.99
N PRO A 378 6.23 -0.67 16.43
CA PRO A 378 6.99 0.53 16.11
C PRO A 378 7.41 1.29 17.38
N LEU A 379 8.48 2.07 17.27
CA LEU A 379 8.82 3.08 18.28
C LEU A 379 8.07 4.38 17.96
N LEU A 380 7.24 4.82 18.92
CA LEU A 380 6.20 5.81 18.69
C LEU A 380 6.41 7.13 19.43
N GLU A 381 6.00 8.20 18.75
CA GLU A 381 5.65 9.49 19.35
C GLU A 381 4.15 9.72 19.14
N LEU A 382 3.39 9.90 20.23
CA LEU A 382 1.97 10.22 20.14
C LEU A 382 1.78 11.74 20.08
N MET A 383 0.97 12.20 19.13
CA MET A 383 0.55 13.60 19.02
C MET A 383 -0.96 13.67 18.81
N PRO A 384 -1.66 14.71 19.26
CA PRO A 384 -3.09 14.87 18.96
C PRO A 384 -3.31 15.30 17.49
N MET A 385 -4.45 14.93 16.89
CA MET A 385 -4.78 15.25 15.49
C MET A 385 -4.84 16.78 15.25
N SER A 386 -5.27 17.57 16.24
CA SER A 386 -5.18 19.03 16.20
C SER A 386 -3.76 19.59 15.95
N LYS A 387 -2.71 18.81 16.22
CA LYS A 387 -1.30 19.16 16.01
C LYS A 387 -0.71 18.58 14.72
N VAL A 388 -1.54 18.09 13.78
CA VAL A 388 -1.07 17.45 12.54
C VAL A 388 -0.05 18.26 11.74
N ASN A 389 -0.20 19.59 11.63
CA ASN A 389 0.76 20.42 10.89
C ASN A 389 2.14 20.46 11.57
N GLU A 390 2.19 20.45 12.90
CA GLU A 390 3.44 20.37 13.67
C GLU A 390 4.08 18.99 13.51
N ALA A 391 3.26 17.93 13.58
CA ALA A 391 3.70 16.56 13.34
C ALA A 391 4.31 16.39 11.94
N MET A 392 3.65 16.90 10.89
CA MET A 392 4.17 16.87 9.52
C MET A 392 5.50 17.61 9.38
N GLN A 393 5.66 18.74 10.07
CA GLN A 393 6.94 19.47 10.08
C GLN A 393 8.05 18.64 10.73
N ARG A 394 7.77 17.97 11.85
CA ARG A 394 8.76 17.07 12.51
C ARG A 394 9.19 15.93 11.59
N VAL A 395 8.26 15.33 10.84
CA VAL A 395 8.58 14.28 9.84
C VAL A 395 9.43 14.85 8.71
N ALA A 396 9.08 16.02 8.16
CA ALA A 396 9.85 16.67 7.11
C ALA A 396 11.29 16.99 7.53
N GLU A 397 11.48 17.40 8.79
CA GLU A 397 12.78 17.75 9.36
C GLU A 397 13.58 16.53 9.85
N GLY A 398 13.06 15.31 9.69
CA GLY A 398 13.72 14.08 10.15
C GLY A 398 13.83 13.96 11.68
N LYS A 399 12.99 14.69 12.42
CA LYS A 399 13.00 14.75 13.90
C LYS A 399 12.12 13.69 14.57
N ALA A 400 11.36 12.92 13.80
CA ALA A 400 10.58 11.79 14.32
C ALA A 400 11.50 10.60 14.66
N ARG A 401 11.34 10.04 15.87
CA ARG A 401 12.01 8.82 16.35
C ARG A 401 10.98 7.81 16.86
N TYR A 402 10.43 6.93 16.03
CA TYR A 402 10.65 6.70 14.59
C TYR A 402 9.37 6.89 13.77
N ARG A 403 8.22 6.84 14.42
CA ARG A 403 6.89 6.98 13.83
C ARG A 403 6.08 7.92 14.71
N ILE A 404 5.44 8.91 14.10
CA ILE A 404 4.43 9.70 14.79
C ILE A 404 3.08 9.04 14.56
N VAL A 405 2.28 8.91 15.62
CA VAL A 405 0.88 8.50 15.54
C VAL A 405 0.00 9.61 16.07
N LEU A 406 -0.93 10.04 15.23
CA LEU A 406 -1.93 11.04 15.54
C LEU A 406 -3.10 10.36 16.26
N THR A 407 -3.42 10.86 17.45
CA THR A 407 -4.56 10.43 18.26
C THR A 407 -5.75 11.35 18.02
N SER A 408 -6.93 10.75 17.94
CA SER A 408 -8.17 11.49 17.70
C SER A 408 -8.52 12.37 18.90
N ASP A 409 -8.78 13.65 18.65
CA ASP A 409 -9.21 14.66 19.63
C ASP A 409 -10.42 15.46 19.12
N TRP A 410 -11.20 14.86 18.21
CA TRP A 410 -12.46 15.42 17.74
C TRP A 410 -13.50 15.40 18.87
N GLN A 411 -13.89 16.58 19.36
CA GLN A 411 -14.91 16.75 20.40
C GLN A 411 -16.32 16.44 19.89
#